data_AF-A0A9D6V250-F1
#
_entry.id   AF-A0A9D6V250-F1
#
_cell.length_a   1.000
_cell.length_b   1.000
_cell.length_c   1.000
_cell.angle_alpha   90.00
_cell.angle_beta   90.00
_cell.angle_gamma   90.00
#
_symmetry.space_group_name_H-M   'P 1'
#
loop_
_entity.id
_entity.type
_entity.pdbx_description
1 polymer ?
#
loop_
_entity_poly.entity_id
_entity_poly.type
_entity_poly.pdbx_seq_one_letter_code
_entity_poly.pdbx_strand_id
1 'polypeptide(L)'
;MTAKGQTTRARIIDAARRLFRLQGYGKTSIDDICTESGVKRGNLYFYFKSKEEIANSAIDDALAKQMPFFEHMMTDETDPLRRIELLIDGIVGYHAARGCSAC
;
A
#
# COMPACT_ATOMS: atom_id res chain seq x y z
N MET A 1 -4.39 9.23 20.36
CA MET A 1 -3.74 7.93 20.12
C MET A 1 -2.29 8.03 20.60
N THR A 2 -1.76 7.06 21.35
CA THR A 2 -0.38 7.12 21.86
C THR A 2 0.65 6.73 20.78
N ALA A 3 1.93 7.07 20.96
CA ALA A 3 3.00 6.70 20.02
C ALA A 3 3.08 5.18 19.75
N LYS A 4 2.87 4.36 20.79
CA LYS A 4 2.78 2.89 20.66
C LYS A 4 1.56 2.45 19.83
N GLY A 5 0.44 3.15 19.99
CA GLY A 5 -0.78 2.89 19.20
C GLY A 5 -0.59 3.24 17.72
N GLN A 6 0.06 4.36 17.42
CA GLN A 6 0.41 4.74 16.05
C GLN A 6 1.34 3.70 15.39
N THR A 7 2.35 3.22 16.13
CA THR A 7 3.26 2.16 15.65
C THR A 7 2.52 0.86 15.34
N THR A 8 1.56 0.49 16.19
CA THR A 8 0.75 -0.72 15.98
C THR A 8 -0.15 -0.58 14.74
N ARG A 9 -0.80 0.57 14.58
CA ARG A 9 -1.62 0.86 13.39
C ARG A 9 -0.80 0.77 12.10
N ALA A 10 0.41 1.34 12.10
CA ALA A 10 1.32 1.29 10.95
C ALA A 10 1.72 -0.14 10.57
N ARG A 11 1.99 -1.01 11.56
CA ARG A 11 2.30 -2.43 11.31
C ARG A 11 1.15 -3.19 10.65
N ILE A 12 -0.09 -2.91 11.07
CA ILE A 12 -1.28 -3.52 10.46
C ILE A 12 -1.40 -3.09 8.99
N ILE A 13 -1.19 -1.81 8.72
CA ILE A 13 -1.23 -1.24 7.35
C ILE A 13 -0.16 -1.86 6.46
N ASP A 14 1.08 -1.95 6.95
CA ASP A 14 2.19 -2.52 6.17
C ASP A 14 1.96 -4.00 5.84
N ALA A 15 1.49 -4.79 6.82
CA ALA A 15 1.12 -6.19 6.63
C ALA A 15 0.01 -6.33 5.57
N ALA A 16 -1.07 -5.55 5.71
CA ALA A 16 -2.19 -5.58 4.78
C ALA A 16 -1.76 -5.18 3.35
N ARG A 17 -1.00 -4.08 3.20
CA ARG A 17 -0.45 -3.62 1.92
C ARG A 17 0.37 -4.69 1.22
N ARG A 18 1.20 -5.43 1.98
CA ARG A 18 2.01 -6.54 1.46
C ARG A 18 1.14 -7.72 1.02
N LEU A 19 0.21 -8.16 1.87
CA LEU A 19 -0.67 -9.30 1.55
C LEU A 19 -1.58 -9.00 0.37
N PHE A 20 -2.21 -7.82 0.32
CA PHE A 20 -3.05 -7.42 -0.81
C PHE A 20 -2.30 -7.40 -2.14
N ARG A 21 -1.02 -7.01 -2.12
CA ARG A 21 -0.16 -7.05 -3.31
C ARG A 21 0.19 -8.47 -3.75
N LEU A 22 0.42 -9.38 -2.81
CA LEU A 22 0.91 -10.74 -3.09
C LEU A 22 -0.20 -11.72 -3.49
N GLN A 23 -1.36 -11.63 -2.86
CA GLN A 23 -2.45 -12.60 -3.07
C GLN A 23 -3.82 -11.96 -3.40
N GLY A 24 -3.89 -10.63 -3.41
CA GLY A 24 -5.12 -9.88 -3.69
C GLY A 24 -5.99 -9.66 -2.45
N TYR A 25 -6.86 -8.65 -2.53
CA TYR A 25 -7.80 -8.30 -1.46
C TYR A 25 -8.73 -9.45 -1.10
N GLY A 26 -9.37 -10.10 -2.09
CA GLY A 26 -10.36 -11.14 -1.85
C GLY A 26 -9.83 -12.33 -1.05
N LYS A 27 -8.58 -12.76 -1.31
CA LYS A 27 -7.95 -13.92 -0.68
C LYS A 27 -7.30 -13.64 0.67
N THR A 28 -7.09 -12.37 1.02
CA THR A 28 -6.46 -11.99 2.29
C THR A 28 -7.50 -11.93 3.42
N SER A 29 -7.38 -12.74 4.46
CA SER A 29 -8.27 -12.71 5.64
C SER A 29 -7.78 -11.73 6.72
N ILE A 30 -8.64 -11.43 7.70
CA ILE A 30 -8.22 -10.68 8.90
C ILE A 30 -7.17 -11.46 9.71
N ASP A 31 -7.25 -12.79 9.73
CA ASP A 31 -6.30 -13.63 10.46
C ASP A 31 -4.93 -13.64 9.80
N ASP A 32 -4.86 -13.60 8.46
CA ASP A 32 -3.61 -13.42 7.72
C ASP A 32 -2.94 -12.09 8.10
N ILE A 33 -3.72 -11.01 8.15
CA ILE A 33 -3.22 -9.68 8.53
C ILE A 33 -2.75 -9.68 9.99
N CYS A 34 -3.49 -10.31 10.91
CA CYS A 34 -3.07 -10.47 12.30
C CYS A 34 -1.75 -11.24 12.42
N THR A 35 -1.61 -12.33 11.65
CA THR A 35 -0.42 -13.18 11.64
C THR A 35 0.78 -12.41 11.12
N GLU A 36 0.67 -11.78 9.95
CA GLU A 36 1.77 -11.00 9.34
C GLU A 36 2.13 -9.76 10.17
N SER A 37 1.14 -9.06 10.74
CA SER A 37 1.38 -7.88 11.57
C SER A 37 1.87 -8.21 12.98
N GLY A 38 1.71 -9.46 13.46
CA GLY A 38 1.98 -9.87 14.83
C GLY A 38 1.01 -9.27 15.86
N VAL A 39 -0.18 -8.85 15.44
CA VAL A 39 -1.20 -8.22 16.29
C VAL A 39 -2.34 -9.20 16.55
N LYS A 40 -2.79 -9.31 17.81
CA LYS A 40 -3.98 -10.10 18.16
C LYS A 40 -5.24 -9.49 17.55
N ARG A 41 -6.17 -10.36 17.10
CA ARG A 41 -7.43 -9.96 16.46
C ARG A 41 -8.23 -8.90 17.20
N GLY A 42 -8.42 -9.04 18.51
CA GLY A 42 -9.13 -8.04 19.32
C GLY A 42 -8.44 -6.67 19.33
N ASN A 43 -7.11 -6.63 19.27
CA ASN A 43 -6.35 -5.38 19.20
C ASN A 43 -6.40 -4.77 17.80
N LEU A 44 -6.52 -5.58 16.73
CA LEU A 44 -6.72 -5.06 15.38
C LEU A 44 -8.03 -4.28 15.27
N TYR A 45 -9.13 -4.82 15.83
CA TYR A 45 -10.44 -4.16 15.80
C TYR A 45 -10.52 -2.87 16.63
N PHE A 46 -9.55 -2.63 17.53
CA PHE A 46 -9.41 -1.34 18.19
C PHE A 46 -8.97 -0.23 17.21
N TYR A 47 -8.19 -0.57 16.17
CA TYR A 47 -7.69 0.39 15.18
C TYR A 47 -8.55 0.48 13.92
N PHE A 48 -9.23 -0.61 13.55
CA PHE A 48 -9.98 -0.70 12.29
C PHE A 48 -11.30 -1.43 12.51
N LYS A 49 -12.39 -0.86 12.00
CA LYS A 49 -13.74 -1.42 12.11
C LYS A 49 -14.00 -2.53 11.09
N SER A 50 -13.30 -2.51 9.97
CA SER A 50 -13.51 -3.47 8.88
C SER A 50 -12.24 -3.76 8.08
N LYS A 51 -12.25 -4.86 7.30
CA LYS A 51 -11.22 -5.18 6.32
C LYS A 51 -11.10 -4.11 5.23
N GLU A 52 -12.22 -3.48 4.88
CA GLU A 52 -12.29 -2.39 3.91
C GLU A 52 -11.56 -1.15 4.43
N GLU A 53 -11.74 -0.78 5.70
CA GLU A 53 -11.02 0.36 6.31
C GLU A 53 -9.50 0.13 6.32
N ILE A 54 -9.07 -1.12 6.55
CA ILE A 54 -7.66 -1.52 6.45
C ILE A 54 -7.18 -1.39 5.00
N ALA A 55 -7.99 -1.83 4.02
CA ALA A 55 -7.64 -1.74 2.60
C ALA A 55 -7.50 -0.29 2.13
N ASN A 56 -8.44 0.57 2.48
CA ASN A 56 -8.35 2.00 2.15
C ASN A 56 -7.08 2.61 2.76
N SER A 57 -6.81 2.33 4.05
CA SER A 57 -5.58 2.81 4.69
C SER A 57 -4.29 2.25 4.06
N ALA A 58 -4.31 1.01 3.59
CA ALA A 58 -3.19 0.38 2.89
C ALA A 58 -2.96 0.95 1.49
N ILE A 59 -4.03 1.33 0.79
CA ILE A 59 -3.99 2.03 -0.49
C ILE A 59 -3.44 3.45 -0.29
N ASP A 60 -3.97 4.20 0.67
CA ASP A 60 -3.50 5.55 1.00
C ASP A 60 -2.01 5.55 1.35
N ASP A 61 -1.55 4.60 2.17
CA ASP A 61 -0.13 4.43 2.49
C ASP A 61 0.71 4.07 1.26
N ALA A 62 0.20 3.21 0.38
CA ALA A 62 0.89 2.87 -0.85
C ALA A 62 1.04 4.09 -1.78
N LEU A 63 -0.04 4.85 -1.98
CA LEU A 63 -0.04 6.06 -2.81
C LEU A 63 0.87 7.13 -2.22
N ALA A 64 0.81 7.38 -0.92
CA ALA A 64 1.68 8.36 -0.25
C ALA A 64 3.17 8.01 -0.40
N LYS A 65 3.52 6.71 -0.43
CA LYS A 65 4.90 6.24 -0.66
C LYS A 65 5.31 6.23 -2.14
N GLN A 66 4.36 6.20 -3.06
CA GLN A 66 4.60 6.11 -4.51
C GLN A 66 4.58 7.47 -5.20
N MET A 67 3.67 8.36 -4.81
CA MET A 67 3.43 9.63 -5.48
C MET A 67 4.70 10.49 -5.62
N PRO A 68 5.56 10.64 -4.59
CA PRO A 68 6.76 11.45 -4.72
C PRO A 68 7.74 10.93 -5.79
N PHE A 69 7.78 9.61 -6.01
CA PHE A 69 8.60 9.02 -7.06
C PHE A 69 8.09 9.41 -8.46
N PHE A 70 6.77 9.33 -8.68
CA PHE A 70 6.17 9.69 -9.95
C PHE A 70 6.23 11.21 -10.21
N GLU A 71 5.98 12.03 -9.19
CA GLU A 71 6.11 13.48 -9.28
C GLU A 71 7.54 13.89 -9.65
N HIS A 72 8.54 13.32 -8.96
CA HIS A 72 9.94 13.64 -9.22
C HIS A 72 10.38 13.29 -10.64
N MET A 73 9.95 12.13 -11.16
CA MET A 73 10.27 11.67 -12.51
C MET A 73 9.78 12.60 -13.63
N MET A 74 8.70 13.37 -13.37
CA MET A 74 8.11 14.29 -14.36
C MET A 74 8.37 15.77 -14.04
N THR A 75 9.12 16.09 -12.97
CA THR A 75 9.21 17.47 -12.46
C THR A 75 9.78 18.45 -13.48
N ASP A 76 10.81 18.04 -14.22
CA ASP A 76 11.51 18.90 -15.18
C ASP A 76 11.00 18.73 -16.62
N GLU A 77 10.03 17.85 -16.85
CA GLU A 77 9.47 17.60 -18.18
C GLU A 77 8.28 18.53 -18.45
N THR A 78 8.38 19.29 -19.54
CA THR A 78 7.39 20.32 -19.93
C THR A 78 6.51 19.89 -21.09
N ASP A 79 6.92 18.88 -21.88
CA ASP A 79 6.10 18.30 -22.93
C ASP A 79 5.03 17.37 -22.31
N PRO A 80 3.72 17.67 -22.47
CA PRO A 80 2.65 16.84 -21.93
C PRO A 80 2.64 15.39 -22.42
N LEU A 81 3.00 15.14 -23.69
CA LEU A 81 3.06 13.77 -24.22
C LEU A 81 4.21 13.02 -23.56
N ARG A 82 5.37 13.67 -23.41
CA ARG A 82 6.53 13.06 -22.75
C ARG A 82 6.27 12.77 -21.28
N ARG A 83 5.51 13.60 -20.56
CA ARG A 83 5.07 13.31 -19.18
C ARG A 83 4.21 12.05 -19.10
N ILE A 84 3.28 11.86 -20.05
CA ILE A 84 2.43 10.67 -20.11
C ILE A 84 3.28 9.42 -20.39
N GLU A 85 4.23 9.50 -21.32
CA GLU A 85 5.17 8.41 -21.60
C GLU A 85 5.98 8.03 -20.36
N LEU A 86 6.59 9.01 -19.69
CA LEU A 86 7.36 8.79 -18.46
C LEU A 86 6.49 8.16 -17.37
N LEU A 87 5.24 8.61 -17.21
CA LEU A 87 4.31 8.03 -16.25
C LEU A 87 4.03 6.56 -16.56
N ILE A 88 3.72 6.21 -17.81
CA ILE A 88 3.44 4.83 -18.22
C ILE A 88 4.66 3.95 -17.99
N ASP A 89 5.84 4.39 -18.45
CA ASP A 89 7.10 3.66 -18.28
C ASP A 89 7.45 3.48 -16.79
N GLY A 90 7.25 4.53 -15.99
CA GLY A 90 7.45 4.49 -14.55
C GLY A 90 6.51 3.52 -13.86
N ILE A 91 5.23 3.46 -14.24
CA ILE A 91 4.25 2.51 -13.70
C ILE A 91 4.68 1.08 -14.07
N VAL A 92 4.93 0.81 -15.34
CA VAL A 92 5.34 -0.52 -15.82
C VAL A 92 6.62 -0.98 -15.12
N GLY A 93 7.64 -0.12 -15.06
CA GLY A 93 8.90 -0.39 -14.36
C GLY A 93 8.71 -0.62 -12.86
N TYR A 94 7.87 0.18 -12.21
CA TYR A 94 7.56 0.04 -10.78
C TYR A 94 6.94 -1.32 -10.44
N HIS A 95 6.01 -1.79 -11.28
CA HIS A 95 5.34 -3.08 -11.10
C HIS A 95 6.25 -4.27 -11.46
N ALA A 96 7.02 -4.17 -12.54
CA ALA A 96 7.98 -5.19 -12.96
C ALA A 96 9.06 -5.44 -11.90
N ALA A 97 9.66 -4.37 -11.35
CA ALA A 97 10.71 -4.48 -10.32
C ALA A 97 10.22 -5.10 -9.00
N ARG A 98 8.91 -5.15 -8.77
CA ARG A 98 8.29 -5.66 -7.54
C ARG A 98 7.65 -7.04 -7.70
N GLY A 99 7.82 -7.69 -8.85
CA GLY A 99 7.29 -9.03 -9.11
C GLY A 99 5.76 -9.11 -9.12
N CYS A 100 5.08 -7.99 -9.39
CA CYS A 100 3.63 -7.92 -9.41
C CYS A 100 3.14 -8.35 -10.80
N SER A 101 2.91 -9.64 -11.01
CA SER A 101 2.53 -10.19 -12.33
C SER A 101 1.02 -10.12 -12.63
N ALA A 102 0.19 -9.59 -11.72
CA ALA A 102 -1.27 -9.63 -11.81
C ALA A 102 -1.97 -8.45 -11.10
N CYS A 103 -1.55 -7.22 -11.38
CA CYS A 103 -2.44 -6.05 -11.21
C CYS A 103 -3.19 -5.80 -12.51
#